data_AF-A0A536BC53-F1
#
_entry.id   AF-A0A536BC53-F1
#
_cell.length_a   1.000
_cell.length_b   1.000
_cell.length_c   1.000
_cell.angle_alpha   90.00
_cell.angle_beta   90.00
_cell.angle_gamma   90.00
#
_symmetry.space_group_name_H-M   'P 1'
#
loop_
_entity.id
_entity.type
_entity.pdbx_description
1 polymer ?
#
loop_
_entity_poly.entity_id
_entity_poly.type
_entity_poly.pdbx_seq_one_letter_code
_entity_poly.pdbx_strand_id
1 'polypeptide(L)'
;GKGAFTLTLIADGLKGFIPVMAGILLGLGDNEIALASIGLAAVIGHNWPLYLGFKGGKGVATSGGVLLALAPVALVLALVTWFLIIRLTQVASLASLSAVAVGFVSLIVLHLIGWSAWRPVGWPVIILGITLAGLVLIRHRTNIERLARGRELKITTH
;
A
#
# COMPACT_ATOMS: atom_id res chain seq x y z
N GLY A 1 10.90 -10.78 -17.01
CA GLY A 1 10.65 -12.17 -16.57
C GLY A 1 9.99 -12.21 -15.19
N LYS A 2 9.31 -13.31 -14.83
CA LYS A 2 8.54 -13.44 -13.58
C LYS A 2 9.39 -13.17 -12.32
N GLY A 3 10.64 -13.63 -12.27
CA GLY A 3 11.56 -13.39 -11.14
C GLY A 3 11.94 -11.93 -10.91
N ALA A 4 12.24 -11.18 -11.99
CA ALA A 4 12.55 -9.75 -11.90
C ALA A 4 11.36 -8.93 -11.39
N PHE A 5 10.13 -9.31 -11.78
CA PHE A 5 8.92 -8.65 -11.28
C PHE A 5 8.75 -8.84 -9.77
N THR A 6 8.90 -10.08 -9.27
CA THR A 6 8.79 -10.37 -7.84
C THR A 6 9.87 -9.64 -7.03
N LEU A 7 11.11 -9.61 -7.53
CA LEU A 7 12.20 -8.90 -6.86
C LEU A 7 11.91 -7.40 -6.73
N THR A 8 11.43 -6.76 -7.80
CA THR A 8 11.04 -5.36 -7.77
C THR A 8 9.89 -5.11 -6.80
N LEU A 9 8.90 -6.00 -6.75
CA LEU A 9 7.77 -5.88 -5.82
C LEU A 9 8.24 -5.93 -4.36
N ILE A 10 9.12 -6.87 -4.03
CA ILE A 10 9.72 -6.99 -2.69
C ILE A 10 10.53 -5.73 -2.38
N ALA A 11 11.40 -5.28 -3.29
CA ALA A 11 12.21 -4.09 -3.10
C ALA A 11 11.34 -2.84 -2.88
N ASP A 12 10.25 -2.68 -3.63
CA ASP A 12 9.33 -1.55 -3.45
C ASP A 12 8.53 -1.61 -2.15
N GLY A 13 8.18 -2.81 -1.68
CA GLY A 13 7.62 -3.02 -0.34
C GLY A 13 8.63 -2.66 0.75
N LEU A 14 9.87 -3.10 0.61
CA LEU A 14 10.94 -2.78 1.56
C LEU A 14 11.22 -1.27 1.66
N LYS A 15 11.09 -0.51 0.56
CA LYS A 15 11.18 0.97 0.61
C LYS A 15 10.15 1.61 1.52
N GLY A 16 8.97 1.01 1.68
CA GLY A 16 7.96 1.49 2.63
C GLY A 16 8.18 0.95 4.04
N PHE A 17 8.56 -0.32 4.16
CA PHE A 17 8.73 -1.00 5.44
C PHE A 17 9.95 -0.50 6.22
N ILE A 18 11.13 -0.45 5.59
CA ILE A 18 12.41 -0.17 6.27
C ILE A 18 12.41 1.20 6.95
N PRO A 19 12.01 2.32 6.30
CA PRO A 19 12.04 3.62 6.97
C PRO A 19 11.10 3.71 8.18
N VAL A 20 9.91 3.13 8.08
CA VAL A 20 8.94 3.14 9.17
C VAL A 20 9.41 2.27 10.32
N MET A 21 9.94 1.07 10.02
CA MET A 21 10.53 0.19 11.03
C MET A 21 11.75 0.82 11.70
N ALA A 22 12.61 1.50 10.95
CA ALA A 22 13.72 2.27 11.49
C ALA A 22 13.23 3.36 12.45
N GLY A 23 12.17 4.09 12.09
CA GLY A 23 11.55 5.07 12.99
C GLY A 23 11.08 4.44 14.31
N ILE A 24 10.44 3.28 14.26
CA ILE A 24 10.02 2.53 15.45
C ILE A 24 11.24 2.16 16.31
N LEU A 25 12.28 1.59 15.71
CA LEU A 25 13.49 1.14 16.41
C LEU A 25 14.32 2.30 16.99
N LEU A 26 14.24 3.49 16.40
CA LEU A 26 14.90 4.71 16.87
C LEU A 26 14.11 5.46 17.96
N GLY A 27 13.06 4.84 18.52
CA GLY A 27 12.29 5.40 19.63
C GLY A 27 11.13 6.31 19.23
N LEU A 28 10.78 6.38 17.94
CA LEU A 28 9.57 7.09 17.48
C LEU A 28 8.31 6.19 17.54
N GLY A 29 8.43 5.02 18.18
CA GLY A 29 7.38 4.01 18.28
C GLY A 29 6.06 4.51 18.87
N ASP A 30 6.08 5.50 19.75
CA ASP A 30 4.86 6.08 20.35
C ASP A 30 4.35 7.31 19.60
N ASN A 31 5.16 7.87 18.69
CA ASN A 31 4.82 9.04 17.90
C ASN A 31 4.21 8.63 16.56
N GLU A 32 2.91 8.32 16.56
CA GLU A 32 2.21 7.92 15.35
C GLU A 32 2.26 8.97 14.23
N ILE A 33 2.32 10.26 14.56
CA ILE A 33 2.43 11.34 13.57
C ILE A 33 3.79 11.24 12.85
N ALA A 34 4.87 11.00 13.59
CA ALA A 34 6.20 10.81 13.00
C ALA A 34 6.23 9.59 12.09
N LEU A 35 5.71 8.45 12.56
CA LEU A 35 5.67 7.22 11.76
C LEU A 35 4.80 7.36 10.50
N ALA A 36 3.64 8.01 10.62
CA ALA A 36 2.78 8.33 9.48
C ALA A 36 3.50 9.23 8.47
N SER A 37 4.20 10.26 8.95
CA SER A 37 4.98 11.18 8.10
C SER A 37 6.11 10.45 7.35
N ILE A 38 6.83 9.54 8.03
CA ILE A 38 7.86 8.70 7.42
C ILE A 38 7.26 7.80 6.32
N GLY A 39 6.14 7.12 6.63
CA GLY A 39 5.45 6.26 5.67
C GLY A 39 4.95 7.03 4.45
N LEU A 40 4.38 8.23 4.67
CA LEU A 40 3.94 9.11 3.59
C LEU A 40 5.11 9.56 2.71
N ALA A 41 6.22 9.99 3.31
CA ALA A 41 7.42 10.40 2.61
C ALA A 41 8.00 9.26 1.75
N ALA A 42 8.02 8.03 2.28
CA ALA A 42 8.47 6.86 1.53
C ALA A 42 7.61 6.60 0.27
N VAL A 43 6.28 6.69 0.39
CA VAL A 43 5.37 6.48 -0.75
C VAL A 43 5.45 7.62 -1.76
N ILE A 44 5.55 8.88 -1.31
CA ILE A 44 5.74 10.03 -2.19
C ILE A 44 7.05 9.89 -2.96
N GLY A 45 8.15 9.55 -2.28
CA GLY A 45 9.46 9.32 -2.91
C GLY A 45 9.45 8.19 -3.94
N HIS A 46 8.68 7.12 -3.71
CA HIS A 46 8.50 6.05 -4.70
C HIS A 46 7.63 6.48 -5.89
N ASN A 47 6.57 7.24 -5.64
CA ASN A 47 5.67 7.69 -6.69
C ASN A 47 6.33 8.75 -7.59
N TRP A 48 7.03 9.71 -7.00
CA TRP A 48 7.68 10.83 -7.69
C TRP A 48 9.17 10.93 -7.35
N PRO A 49 9.99 9.95 -7.75
CA PRO A 49 11.42 9.94 -7.45
C PRO A 49 12.15 11.05 -8.22
N LEU A 50 12.97 11.81 -7.50
CA LEU A 50 13.77 12.91 -8.04
C LEU A 50 14.69 12.44 -9.19
N TYR A 51 15.31 11.28 -9.01
CA TYR A 51 16.29 10.71 -9.96
C TYR A 51 15.66 10.15 -11.25
N LEU A 52 14.33 10.04 -11.35
CA LEU A 52 13.63 9.67 -12.61
C LEU A 52 12.77 10.82 -13.16
N GLY A 53 13.08 12.07 -12.80
CA GLY A 53 12.30 13.23 -13.24
C GLY A 53 10.84 13.18 -12.78
N PHE A 54 10.62 12.73 -11.54
CA PHE A 54 9.29 12.61 -10.91
C PHE A 54 8.34 11.59 -11.58
N LYS A 55 8.86 10.69 -12.42
CA LYS A 55 8.10 9.60 -13.06
C LYS A 55 8.39 8.26 -12.38
N GLY A 56 7.62 7.94 -11.34
CA GLY A 56 7.74 6.68 -10.59
C GLY A 56 6.49 5.79 -10.65
N GLY A 57 6.42 4.85 -9.70
CA GLY A 57 5.39 3.81 -9.65
C GLY A 57 4.02 4.28 -9.15
N LYS A 58 3.13 3.32 -8.88
CA LYS A 58 1.78 3.61 -8.37
C LYS A 58 1.65 3.50 -6.85
N GLY A 59 2.72 3.09 -6.16
CA GLY A 59 2.79 3.09 -4.70
C GLY A 59 2.07 1.95 -3.99
N VAL A 60 1.49 0.97 -4.68
CA VAL A 60 0.74 -0.13 -4.04
C VAL A 60 1.66 -0.98 -3.15
N ALA A 61 2.80 -1.43 -3.68
CA ALA A 61 3.75 -2.25 -2.93
C ALA A 61 4.38 -1.47 -1.77
N THR A 62 4.77 -0.22 -2.00
CA THR A 62 5.35 0.66 -0.96
C THR A 62 4.36 0.95 0.16
N SER A 63 3.09 1.25 -0.17
CA SER A 63 2.03 1.40 0.84
C SER A 63 1.78 0.09 1.60
N GLY A 64 1.86 -1.06 0.93
CA GLY A 64 1.82 -2.37 1.59
C GLY A 64 2.97 -2.57 2.58
N GLY A 65 4.17 -2.11 2.25
CA GLY A 65 5.32 -2.09 3.17
C GLY A 65 5.11 -1.20 4.39
N VAL A 66 4.50 -0.01 4.21
CA VAL A 66 4.12 0.87 5.32
C VAL A 66 3.08 0.19 6.22
N LEU A 67 2.06 -0.46 5.62
CA LEU A 67 1.07 -1.24 6.36
C LEU A 67 1.71 -2.42 7.10
N LEU A 68 2.71 -3.09 6.52
CA LEU A 68 3.43 -4.17 7.20
C LEU A 68 4.07 -3.67 8.51
N ALA A 69 4.65 -2.48 8.51
CA ALA A 69 5.29 -1.91 9.69
C ALA A 69 4.28 -1.43 10.74
N LEU A 70 3.16 -0.83 10.31
CA LEU A 70 2.20 -0.17 11.21
C LEU A 70 1.04 -1.06 11.65
N ALA A 71 0.48 -1.85 10.74
CA ALA A 71 -0.71 -2.67 10.96
C ALA A 71 -0.64 -3.97 10.12
N PRO A 72 0.18 -4.96 10.52
CA PRO A 72 0.38 -6.20 9.78
C PRO A 72 -0.93 -6.93 9.43
N VAL A 73 -1.92 -6.89 10.34
CA VAL A 73 -3.23 -7.49 10.14
C VAL A 73 -3.96 -6.87 8.94
N ALA A 74 -3.92 -5.54 8.80
CA ALA A 74 -4.54 -4.84 7.68
C ALA A 74 -3.86 -5.21 6.34
N LEU A 75 -2.53 -5.39 6.35
CA LEU A 75 -1.82 -5.89 5.16
C LEU A 75 -2.24 -7.30 4.78
N VAL A 76 -2.34 -8.23 5.74
CA VAL A 76 -2.75 -9.61 5.46
C VAL A 76 -4.13 -9.63 4.80
N LEU A 77 -5.09 -8.88 5.33
CA LEU A 77 -6.43 -8.75 4.74
C LEU A 77 -6.39 -8.15 3.32
N ALA A 78 -5.55 -7.13 3.10
CA ALA A 78 -5.35 -6.54 1.78
C ALA A 78 -4.71 -7.53 0.79
N LEU A 79 -3.71 -8.30 1.19
CA LEU A 79 -3.04 -9.31 0.36
C LEU A 79 -3.96 -10.48 0.01
N VAL A 80 -4.74 -10.97 0.98
CA VAL A 80 -5.77 -11.99 0.74
C VAL A 80 -6.77 -11.49 -0.29
N THR A 81 -7.26 -10.27 -0.12
CA THR A 81 -8.17 -9.64 -1.09
C THR A 81 -7.53 -9.52 -2.48
N TRP A 82 -6.29 -9.05 -2.54
CA TRP A 82 -5.56 -8.92 -3.79
C TRP A 82 -5.45 -10.27 -4.51
N PHE A 83 -5.08 -11.32 -3.78
CA PHE A 83 -4.93 -12.67 -4.33
C PHE A 83 -6.27 -13.26 -4.79
N LEU A 84 -7.34 -13.07 -4.03
CA LEU A 84 -8.68 -13.51 -4.43
C LEU A 84 -9.12 -12.82 -5.71
N ILE A 85 -9.02 -11.49 -5.77
CA ILE A 85 -9.45 -10.71 -6.94
C ILE A 85 -8.60 -11.03 -8.17
N ILE A 86 -7.27 -11.18 -8.03
CA ILE A 86 -6.43 -11.54 -9.17
C ILE A 86 -6.75 -12.95 -9.70
N ARG A 87 -7.07 -13.91 -8.82
CA ARG A 87 -7.46 -15.27 -9.22
C ARG A 87 -8.82 -15.31 -9.93
N LEU A 88 -9.77 -14.48 -9.49
CA LEU A 88 -11.12 -14.45 -10.07
C LEU A 88 -11.18 -13.65 -11.38
N THR A 89 -10.46 -12.54 -11.47
CA THR A 89 -10.63 -11.57 -12.56
C THR A 89 -9.46 -11.51 -13.53
N GLN A 90 -8.26 -11.94 -13.09
CA GLN A 90 -6.99 -11.77 -13.80
C GLN A 90 -6.66 -10.30 -14.11
N VAL A 91 -7.25 -9.33 -13.40
CA VAL A 91 -7.01 -7.90 -13.62
C VAL A 91 -6.22 -7.29 -12.45
N ALA A 92 -4.97 -6.90 -12.72
CA ALA A 92 -4.03 -6.40 -11.69
C ALA A 92 -4.48 -5.10 -11.02
N SER A 93 -5.05 -4.17 -11.78
CA SER A 93 -5.52 -2.88 -11.26
C SER A 93 -6.73 -3.05 -10.36
N LEU A 94 -7.68 -3.91 -10.74
CA LEU A 94 -8.83 -4.24 -9.92
C LEU A 94 -8.39 -4.87 -8.59
N ALA A 95 -7.51 -5.87 -8.64
CA ALA A 95 -6.95 -6.48 -7.44
C ALA A 95 -6.27 -5.44 -6.52
N SER A 96 -5.50 -4.51 -7.09
CA SER A 96 -4.79 -3.48 -6.34
C SER A 96 -5.75 -2.47 -5.70
N LEU A 97 -6.78 -2.03 -6.42
CA LEU A 97 -7.79 -1.10 -5.91
C LEU A 97 -8.63 -1.73 -4.80
N SER A 98 -9.05 -2.99 -4.97
CA SER A 98 -9.77 -3.74 -3.94
C SER A 98 -8.91 -3.95 -2.69
N ALA A 99 -7.63 -4.30 -2.85
CA ALA A 99 -6.71 -4.46 -1.74
C ALA A 99 -6.52 -3.16 -0.93
N VAL A 100 -6.40 -2.02 -1.63
CA VAL A 100 -6.31 -0.71 -0.98
C VAL A 100 -7.59 -0.35 -0.23
N ALA A 101 -8.75 -0.62 -0.82
CA ALA A 101 -10.03 -0.40 -0.15
C ALA A 101 -10.15 -1.25 1.13
N VAL A 102 -9.82 -2.55 1.05
CA VAL A 102 -9.86 -3.44 2.22
C VAL A 102 -8.82 -3.05 3.25
N GLY A 103 -7.60 -2.70 2.85
CA GLY A 103 -6.57 -2.24 3.78
C GLY A 103 -7.02 -1.01 4.56
N PHE A 104 -7.63 -0.03 3.88
CA PHE A 104 -8.18 1.15 4.52
C PHE A 104 -9.33 0.83 5.50
N VAL A 105 -10.33 0.06 5.07
CA VAL A 105 -11.44 -0.35 5.93
C VAL A 105 -10.93 -1.12 7.14
N SER A 106 -9.91 -1.97 6.95
CA SER A 106 -9.29 -2.73 8.04
C SER A 106 -8.66 -1.81 9.08
N LEU A 107 -8.01 -0.71 8.70
CA LEU A 107 -7.47 0.26 9.67
C LEU A 107 -8.58 0.90 10.52
N ILE A 108 -9.72 1.24 9.91
CA ILE A 108 -10.88 1.77 10.65
C ILE A 108 -11.39 0.72 11.64
N VAL A 109 -11.60 -0.51 11.19
CA VAL A 109 -12.10 -1.60 12.04
C VAL A 109 -11.16 -1.87 13.20
N LEU A 110 -9.84 -1.95 12.95
CA LEU A 110 -8.83 -2.15 13.98
C LEU A 110 -8.83 -1.03 15.03
N HIS A 111 -9.03 0.23 14.60
CA HIS A 111 -9.20 1.35 15.52
C HIS A 111 -10.46 1.21 16.38
N LEU A 112 -11.61 0.93 15.76
CA LEU A 112 -12.90 0.84 16.45
C LEU A 112 -12.95 -0.28 17.49
N ILE A 113 -12.31 -1.41 17.23
CA ILE A 113 -12.23 -2.53 18.19
C ILE A 113 -11.11 -2.36 19.21
N GLY A 114 -10.36 -1.26 19.17
CA GLY A 114 -9.24 -1.01 20.08
C GLY A 114 -8.08 -2.00 19.91
N TRP A 115 -7.87 -2.52 18.69
CA TRP A 115 -6.83 -3.50 18.43
C TRP A 115 -5.44 -2.89 18.66
N SER A 116 -4.67 -3.50 19.54
CA SER A 116 -3.34 -3.03 19.93
C SER A 116 -2.29 -4.15 20.04
N ALA A 117 -2.58 -5.36 19.56
CA ALA A 117 -1.69 -6.52 19.70
C ALA A 117 -0.29 -6.32 19.11
N TRP A 118 -0.16 -5.48 18.08
CA TRP A 118 1.12 -5.05 17.54
C TRP A 118 1.46 -3.62 17.98
N ARG A 119 0.63 -2.68 17.56
CA ARG A 119 0.67 -1.26 17.94
C ARG A 119 -0.76 -0.71 17.88
N PRO A 120 -1.10 0.33 18.66
CA PRO A 120 -2.37 1.01 18.50
C PRO A 120 -2.48 1.59 17.09
N VAL A 121 -3.70 1.60 16.56
CA VAL A 121 -4.04 2.25 15.30
C VAL A 121 -4.81 3.53 15.65
N GLY A 122 -4.10 4.62 15.93
CA GLY A 122 -4.73 5.91 16.18
C GLY A 122 -5.08 6.69 14.90
N TRP A 123 -5.66 7.87 15.11
CA TRP A 123 -6.07 8.77 14.02
C TRP A 123 -4.98 9.11 13.01
N PRO A 124 -3.70 9.36 13.39
CA PRO A 124 -2.63 9.59 12.43
C PRO A 124 -2.44 8.44 11.43
N VAL A 125 -2.54 7.18 11.88
CA VAL A 125 -2.43 6.00 11.01
C VAL A 125 -3.64 5.88 10.08
N ILE A 126 -4.84 6.22 10.56
CA ILE A 126 -6.05 6.26 9.72
C ILE A 126 -5.93 7.35 8.65
N ILE A 127 -5.51 8.56 9.02
CA ILE A 127 -5.30 9.68 8.09
C ILE A 127 -4.25 9.32 7.04
N LEU A 128 -3.15 8.66 7.46
CA LEU A 128 -2.18 8.10 6.53
C LEU A 128 -2.85 7.11 5.57
N GLY A 129 -3.65 6.17 6.07
CA GLY A 129 -4.39 5.20 5.26
C GLY A 129 -5.26 5.86 4.19
N ILE A 130 -6.04 6.88 4.56
CA ILE A 130 -6.87 7.68 3.64
C ILE A 130 -5.98 8.33 2.57
N THR A 131 -4.88 8.96 3.01
CA THR A 131 -3.96 9.67 2.13
C THR A 131 -3.32 8.74 1.12
N LEU A 132 -2.81 7.59 1.57
CA LEU A 132 -2.19 6.58 0.70
C LEU A 132 -3.22 5.98 -0.27
N ALA A 133 -4.45 5.72 0.18
CA ALA A 133 -5.53 5.25 -0.69
C ALA A 133 -5.85 6.27 -1.78
N GLY A 134 -5.96 7.55 -1.42
CA GLY A 134 -6.15 8.65 -2.37
C GLY A 134 -5.02 8.76 -3.39
N LEU A 135 -3.77 8.67 -2.94
CA LEU A 135 -2.59 8.68 -3.83
C LEU A 135 -2.61 7.51 -4.81
N VAL A 136 -2.97 6.30 -4.36
CA VAL A 136 -3.09 5.13 -5.23
C VAL A 136 -4.19 5.33 -6.27
N LEU A 137 -5.36 5.85 -5.88
CA LEU A 137 -6.46 6.14 -6.78
C LEU A 137 -6.07 7.13 -7.88
N ILE A 138 -5.41 8.23 -7.50
CA ILE A 138 -4.90 9.23 -8.46
C ILE A 138 -3.92 8.57 -9.44
N ARG A 139 -3.02 7.73 -8.95
CA ARG A 139 -2.05 6.99 -9.78
C ARG A 139 -2.69 5.91 -10.65
N HIS A 140 -3.89 5.45 -10.33
CA HIS A 140 -4.64 4.47 -11.09
C HIS A 140 -5.69 5.07 -12.03
N ARG A 141 -5.81 6.39 -12.15
CA ARG A 141 -6.84 7.05 -12.99
C ARG A 141 -6.98 6.44 -14.40
N THR A 142 -5.85 6.20 -15.08
CA THR A 142 -5.85 5.63 -16.44
C THR A 142 -6.28 4.16 -16.46
N ASN A 143 -5.96 3.41 -15.41
CA ASN A 143 -6.43 2.03 -15.25
C ASN A 143 -7.91 1.97 -14.93
N ILE A 144 -8.41 2.88 -14.09
CA ILE A 144 -9.85 2.99 -13.78
C ILE A 144 -10.63 3.32 -15.06
N GLU A 145 -10.15 4.27 -15.86
CA GLU A 145 -10.78 4.60 -17.15
C GLU A 145 -10.76 3.44 -18.15
N ARG A 146 -9.72 2.59 -18.14
CA ARG A 146 -9.65 1.39 -18.99
C ARG A 146 -10.58 0.31 -18.46
N LEU A 147 -10.65 0.12 -17.15
CA LEU A 147 -11.56 -0.80 -16.48
C LEU A 147 -13.02 -0.45 -16.78
N ALA A 148 -13.41 0.82 -16.64
CA ALA A 148 -14.75 1.32 -16.94
C ALA A 148 -15.14 1.13 -18.41
N ARG A 149 -14.15 1.09 -19.32
CA ARG A 149 -14.35 0.84 -20.75
C ARG A 149 -14.19 -0.64 -21.14
N GLY A 150 -13.95 -1.55 -20.19
CA GLY A 150 -13.71 -2.97 -20.46
C GLY A 150 -12.41 -3.25 -21.24
N ARG A 151 -11.46 -2.31 -21.26
CA ARG A 151 -10.19 -2.39 -22.04
C ARG A 151 -8.96 -2.63 -21.18
N GLU A 152 -9.16 -3.00 -19.91
CA GLU A 152 -8.03 -3.27 -19.02
C GLU A 152 -7.37 -4.61 -19.37
N LEU A 153 -6.04 -4.62 -19.35
CA LEU A 153 -5.26 -5.80 -19.71
C LEU A 153 -5.43 -6.89 -18.64
N LYS A 154 -5.82 -8.08 -19.08
CA LYS A 154 -5.78 -9.29 -18.24
C LYS A 154 -4.35 -9.81 -18.17
N ILE A 155 -3.95 -10.32 -17.00
CA ILE A 155 -2.70 -11.04 -16.83
C ILE A 155 -2.84 -12.40 -17.51
N THR A 156 -2.42 -12.52 -18.77
CA THR A 156 -2.27 -13.81 -19.44
C THR A 156 -1.04 -14.51 -18.91
N THR A 157 -1.26 -15.60 -18.17
CA THR A 157 -0.18 -16.48 -17.70
C THR A 157 0.08 -17.49 -18.81
N HIS A 158 1.10 -17.25 -19.63
CA HIS A 158 1.82 -18.34 -20.31
C HIS A 158 2.95 -18.83 -19.40
#